data_AF-A0A838EV37-F1
#
_entry.id   AF-A0A838EV37-F1
#
_cell.length_a   1.000
_cell.length_b   1.000
_cell.length_c   1.000
_cell.angle_alpha   90.00
_cell.angle_beta   90.00
_cell.angle_gamma   90.00
#
_symmetry.space_group_name_H-M   'P 1'
#
loop_
_entity.id
_entity.type
_entity.pdbx_description
1 polymer ?
#
loop_
_entity_poly.entity_id
_entity_poly.type
_entity_poly.pdbx_seq_one_letter_code
_entity_poly.pdbx_strand_id
1 'polypeptide(L)'
;MPDSASSTYAAPDLEKASQPVEKRPRQGSGSRTYANFRSAISTLRIQRRYTFQAIASTFSAATIVMALYILQYHTNTLLHHHVNVRVRLLLMAGIGAVSFATGGLIMGKVLLKVGRKRTREFGIGLVIGARHCDIRNQLLFEALFLNVAGGVLGNACGLCIGFAVIALLQLPFIVDPMLLLLLVGVSIVPGLLCSFYAIRKILRMDFENALC
;
A
#
# COMPACT_ATOMS: atom_id res chain seq x y z
N MET A 1 -63.21 73.94 9.40
CA MET A 1 -62.57 74.21 8.10
C MET A 1 -61.50 75.27 8.30
N PRO A 2 -60.35 75.26 7.59
CA PRO A 2 -59.94 74.44 6.42
C PRO A 2 -58.66 73.58 6.70
N ASP A 3 -58.42 72.40 6.08
CA ASP A 3 -58.03 72.03 4.69
C ASP A 3 -56.58 72.31 4.27
N SER A 4 -55.81 71.25 3.95
CA SER A 4 -55.30 70.92 2.60
C SER A 4 -53.91 70.25 2.53
N ALA A 5 -53.80 69.33 1.55
CA ALA A 5 -52.60 68.75 0.89
C ALA A 5 -51.82 67.64 1.64
N SER A 6 -51.88 66.34 1.28
CA SER A 6 -51.59 65.62 0.02
C SER A 6 -50.12 65.13 -0.09
N SER A 7 -49.98 63.88 -0.59
CA SER A 7 -48.74 63.13 -0.85
C SER A 7 -48.14 62.47 0.42
N THR A 8 -47.85 61.17 0.48
CA THR A 8 -47.13 60.36 -0.50
C THR A 8 -47.45 58.86 -0.36
N TYR A 9 -47.83 58.28 -1.49
CA TYR A 9 -47.78 56.89 -1.91
C TYR A 9 -46.71 55.99 -1.25
N ALA A 10 -47.07 54.74 -0.96
CA ALA A 10 -46.52 53.58 -1.68
C ALA A 10 -47.15 52.29 -1.15
N ALA A 11 -48.10 51.74 -1.90
CA ALA A 11 -48.52 50.36 -1.74
C ALA A 11 -47.37 49.44 -2.18
N PRO A 12 -46.89 48.50 -1.35
CA PRO A 12 -45.92 47.51 -1.79
C PRO A 12 -46.62 46.47 -2.68
N ASP A 13 -46.40 46.60 -3.98
CA ASP A 13 -46.25 45.54 -4.99
C ASP A 13 -46.95 44.20 -4.70
N LEU A 14 -48.23 44.13 -5.07
CA LEU A 14 -48.96 42.86 -5.27
C LEU A 14 -48.41 42.02 -6.44
N GLU A 15 -47.35 42.48 -7.11
CA GLU A 15 -46.67 41.79 -8.24
C GLU A 15 -45.77 40.62 -7.80
N LYS A 16 -45.44 40.50 -6.50
CA LYS A 16 -44.67 39.34 -6.00
C LYS A 16 -45.50 38.09 -5.71
N ALA A 17 -46.83 38.16 -5.82
CA ALA A 17 -47.71 37.03 -5.53
C ALA A 17 -47.95 36.09 -6.73
N SER A 18 -47.47 36.44 -7.93
CA SER A 18 -47.63 35.64 -9.16
C SER A 18 -46.31 35.09 -9.71
N GLN A 19 -45.21 35.14 -8.95
CA GLN A 19 -44.03 34.38 -9.34
C GLN A 19 -44.31 32.88 -9.12
N PRO A 20 -44.22 32.03 -10.16
CA PRO A 20 -44.39 30.61 -9.98
C PRO A 20 -43.32 30.17 -8.97
N VAL A 21 -43.78 29.61 -7.85
CA VAL A 21 -42.90 29.01 -6.85
C VAL A 21 -42.10 27.94 -7.56
N GLU A 22 -40.88 28.29 -7.97
CA GLU A 22 -39.95 27.36 -8.56
C GLU A 22 -39.67 26.31 -7.51
N LYS A 23 -40.29 25.14 -7.70
CA LYS A 23 -40.12 23.99 -6.83
C LYS A 23 -38.64 23.62 -6.92
N ARG A 24 -37.84 24.13 -5.98
CA ARG A 24 -36.51 23.57 -5.73
C ARG A 24 -36.72 22.07 -5.63
N PRO A 25 -36.09 21.25 -6.49
CA PRO A 25 -36.21 19.83 -6.35
C PRO A 25 -35.79 19.51 -4.92
N ARG A 26 -36.67 18.88 -4.14
CA ARG A 26 -36.32 18.32 -2.84
C ARG A 26 -35.26 17.27 -3.13
N GLN A 27 -34.01 17.71 -3.15
CA GLN A 27 -32.84 16.88 -3.36
C GLN A 27 -32.66 16.15 -2.04
N GLY A 28 -33.43 15.06 -1.88
CA GLY A 28 -33.45 14.26 -0.68
C GLY A 28 -32.02 13.89 -0.30
N SER A 29 -31.71 13.98 0.99
CA SER A 29 -30.43 13.59 1.60
C SER A 29 -29.88 12.23 1.10
N GLY A 30 -30.77 11.35 0.60
CA GLY A 30 -30.40 10.11 -0.08
C GLY A 30 -29.64 10.27 -1.42
N SER A 31 -29.90 11.29 -2.24
CA SER A 31 -29.27 11.40 -3.57
C SER A 31 -27.80 11.83 -3.52
N ARG A 32 -27.44 12.69 -2.56
CA ARG A 32 -26.03 13.03 -2.26
C ARG A 32 -25.26 11.81 -1.72
N THR A 33 -25.93 10.99 -0.93
CA THR A 33 -25.34 9.76 -0.38
C THR A 33 -25.07 8.72 -1.48
N TYR A 34 -26.01 8.53 -2.42
CA TYR A 34 -25.78 7.67 -3.60
C TYR A 34 -24.75 8.23 -4.58
N ALA A 35 -24.68 9.56 -4.76
CA ALA A 35 -23.66 10.19 -5.62
C ALA A 35 -22.24 10.04 -5.05
N ASN A 36 -22.07 10.23 -3.73
CA ASN A 36 -20.81 10.01 -3.03
C ASN A 36 -20.41 8.52 -3.00
N PHE A 37 -21.40 7.62 -2.92
CA PHE A 37 -21.16 6.18 -3.01
C PHE A 37 -20.72 5.77 -4.43
N ARG A 38 -21.29 6.38 -5.48
CA ARG A 38 -20.90 6.13 -6.88
C ARG A 38 -19.49 6.64 -7.19
N SER A 39 -19.08 7.78 -6.62
CA SER A 39 -17.71 8.30 -6.74
C SER A 39 -16.68 7.53 -5.88
N ALA A 40 -17.12 6.97 -4.75
CA ALA A 40 -16.30 6.02 -3.97
C ALA A 40 -16.09 4.69 -4.72
N ILE A 41 -17.10 4.18 -5.43
CA ILE A 41 -16.98 2.95 -6.23
C ILE A 41 -16.11 3.16 -7.48
N SER A 42 -16.14 4.34 -8.11
CA SER A 42 -15.32 4.62 -9.29
C SER A 42 -13.82 4.75 -8.96
N THR A 43 -13.47 5.30 -7.79
CA THR A 43 -12.08 5.39 -7.33
C THR A 43 -11.51 4.04 -6.89
N LEU A 44 -12.33 3.12 -6.37
CA LEU A 44 -11.90 1.76 -6.00
C LEU A 44 -11.44 0.90 -7.19
N ARG A 45 -12.01 1.10 -8.39
CA ARG A 45 -11.57 0.38 -9.62
C ARG A 45 -10.19 0.84 -10.10
N ILE A 46 -9.88 2.12 -9.90
CA ILE A 46 -8.61 2.74 -10.29
C ILE A 46 -7.48 2.30 -9.33
N GLN A 47 -7.76 2.17 -8.03
CA GLN A 47 -6.76 1.72 -7.05
C GLN A 47 -6.29 0.27 -7.25
N ARG A 48 -7.18 -0.61 -7.74
CA ARG A 48 -6.85 -2.01 -8.05
C ARG A 48 -5.81 -2.09 -9.17
N ARG A 49 -5.91 -1.22 -10.19
CA ARG A 49 -4.95 -1.11 -11.29
C ARG A 49 -3.58 -0.62 -10.82
N TYR A 50 -3.49 0.36 -9.92
CA TYR A 50 -2.21 0.84 -9.40
C TYR A 50 -1.44 -0.17 -8.53
N THR A 51 -2.12 -0.99 -7.72
CA THR A 51 -1.44 -2.08 -7.00
C THR A 51 -0.96 -3.19 -7.93
N PHE A 52 -1.74 -3.51 -8.96
CA PHE A 52 -1.32 -4.47 -10.00
C PHE A 52 -0.14 -3.93 -10.81
N GLN A 53 -0.13 -2.64 -11.13
CA GLN A 53 0.93 -2.00 -11.90
C GLN A 53 2.23 -1.86 -11.11
N ALA A 54 2.15 -1.65 -9.78
CA ALA A 54 3.33 -1.71 -8.92
C ALA A 54 3.92 -3.12 -8.82
N ILE A 55 3.07 -4.16 -8.73
CA ILE A 55 3.52 -5.55 -8.76
C ILE A 55 4.12 -5.88 -10.13
N ALA A 56 3.48 -5.43 -11.22
CA ALA A 56 3.94 -5.65 -12.59
C ALA A 56 5.25 -4.91 -12.93
N SER A 57 5.46 -3.67 -12.44
CA SER A 57 6.74 -2.96 -12.62
C SER A 57 7.87 -3.61 -11.83
N THR A 58 7.54 -4.22 -10.68
CA THR A 58 8.48 -5.02 -9.88
C THR A 58 8.86 -6.31 -10.60
N PHE A 59 7.89 -6.96 -11.24
CA PHE A 59 8.10 -8.16 -12.05
C PHE A 59 8.99 -7.86 -13.27
N SER A 60 8.72 -6.74 -13.96
CA SER A 60 9.52 -6.26 -15.10
C SER A 60 10.99 -6.02 -14.72
N ALA A 61 11.25 -5.36 -13.60
CA ALA A 61 12.62 -5.13 -13.11
C ALA A 61 13.34 -6.46 -12.78
N ALA A 62 12.66 -7.41 -12.14
CA ALA A 62 13.21 -8.73 -11.84
C ALA A 62 13.53 -9.54 -13.11
N THR A 63 12.67 -9.47 -14.14
CA THR A 63 12.93 -10.11 -15.44
C THR A 63 14.10 -9.48 -16.20
N ILE A 64 14.25 -8.15 -16.16
CA ILE A 64 15.39 -7.44 -16.79
C ILE A 64 16.69 -7.87 -16.12
N VAL A 65 16.68 -7.99 -14.80
CA VAL A 65 17.84 -8.41 -14.01
C VAL A 65 18.20 -9.89 -14.25
N MET A 66 17.20 -10.77 -14.33
CA MET A 66 17.43 -12.17 -14.70
C MET A 66 17.95 -12.32 -16.14
N ALA A 67 17.43 -11.52 -17.07
CA ALA A 67 17.92 -11.49 -18.45
C ALA A 67 19.40 -11.06 -18.51
N LEU A 68 19.79 -10.05 -17.72
CA LEU A 68 21.20 -9.63 -17.61
C LEU A 68 22.08 -10.71 -16.98
N TYR A 69 21.59 -11.47 -15.99
CA TYR A 69 22.33 -12.58 -15.39
C TYR A 69 22.54 -13.73 -16.37
N ILE A 70 21.51 -14.09 -17.15
CA ILE A 70 21.60 -15.11 -18.20
C ILE A 70 22.59 -14.66 -19.30
N LEU A 71 22.55 -13.38 -19.68
CA LEU A 71 23.46 -12.80 -20.67
C LEU A 71 24.93 -12.81 -20.16
N GLN A 72 25.14 -12.51 -18.87
CA GLN A 72 26.45 -12.49 -18.23
C GLN A 72 27.00 -13.90 -17.97
N TYR A 73 26.13 -14.87 -17.65
CA TYR A 73 26.49 -16.28 -17.53
C TYR A 73 27.00 -16.81 -18.88
N HIS A 74 26.28 -16.49 -19.97
CA HIS A 74 26.62 -16.97 -21.30
C HIS A 74 27.91 -16.35 -21.86
N THR A 75 28.19 -15.07 -21.59
CA THR A 75 29.47 -14.42 -21.96
C THR A 75 30.66 -14.91 -21.13
N ASN A 76 30.46 -15.27 -19.85
CA ASN A 76 31.53 -15.83 -18.99
C ASN A 76 32.00 -17.22 -19.42
N THR A 77 31.15 -18.02 -20.08
CA THR A 77 31.54 -19.35 -20.62
C THR A 77 32.49 -19.30 -21.80
N LEU A 78 32.67 -18.14 -22.46
CA LEU A 78 33.43 -18.03 -23.71
C LEU A 78 34.78 -17.30 -23.60
N LEU A 79 35.13 -16.68 -22.45
CA LEU A 79 36.25 -15.72 -22.39
C LEU A 79 37.20 -15.85 -21.17
N HIS A 80 37.73 -17.07 -20.97
CA HIS A 80 38.93 -17.37 -20.18
C HIS A 80 38.79 -17.54 -18.66
N HIS A 81 39.34 -18.68 -18.25
CA HIS A 81 39.43 -19.35 -16.95
C HIS A 81 39.94 -18.55 -15.72
N HIS A 82 40.09 -17.21 -15.73
CA HIS A 82 40.81 -16.50 -14.64
C HIS A 82 40.29 -15.14 -14.15
N VAL A 83 39.19 -14.55 -14.63
CA VAL A 83 38.91 -13.13 -14.34
C VAL A 83 37.58 -12.84 -13.64
N ASN A 84 37.71 -12.21 -12.46
CA ASN A 84 36.74 -11.36 -11.74
C ASN A 84 35.62 -12.00 -10.90
N VAL A 85 36.00 -12.76 -9.87
CA VAL A 85 35.12 -13.14 -8.74
C VAL A 85 34.42 -11.93 -8.08
N ARG A 86 35.08 -10.76 -8.05
CA ARG A 86 34.54 -9.52 -7.48
C ARG A 86 33.32 -9.02 -8.23
N VAL A 87 33.34 -9.08 -9.56
CA VAL A 87 32.22 -8.62 -10.39
C VAL A 87 31.01 -9.53 -10.21
N ARG A 88 31.21 -10.86 -10.16
CA ARG A 88 30.11 -11.81 -9.90
C ARG A 88 29.44 -11.58 -8.54
N LEU A 89 30.23 -11.36 -7.49
CA LEU A 89 29.73 -11.06 -6.14
C LEU A 89 28.94 -9.74 -6.12
N LEU A 90 29.46 -8.68 -6.75
CA LEU A 90 28.77 -7.39 -6.83
C LEU A 90 27.44 -7.48 -7.58
N LEU A 91 27.38 -8.28 -8.65
CA LEU A 91 26.14 -8.52 -9.39
C LEU A 91 25.12 -9.24 -8.50
N MET A 92 25.48 -10.38 -7.89
CA MET A 92 24.56 -11.12 -6.99
C MET A 92 24.07 -10.26 -5.82
N ALA A 93 24.97 -9.49 -5.22
CA ALA A 93 24.63 -8.56 -4.15
C ALA A 93 23.66 -7.47 -4.62
N GLY A 94 23.86 -6.92 -5.82
CA GLY A 94 22.97 -5.93 -6.43
C GLY A 94 21.56 -6.48 -6.67
N ILE A 95 21.45 -7.71 -7.18
CA ILE A 95 20.16 -8.39 -7.40
C ILE A 95 19.44 -8.62 -6.07
N GLY A 96 20.17 -9.16 -5.09
CA GLY A 96 19.65 -9.37 -3.74
C GLY A 96 19.11 -8.08 -3.13
N ALA A 97 19.84 -6.96 -3.26
CA ALA A 97 19.42 -5.67 -2.75
C ALA A 97 18.12 -5.16 -3.39
N VAL A 98 17.95 -5.31 -4.71
CA VAL A 98 16.73 -4.88 -5.42
C VAL A 98 15.53 -5.76 -5.05
N SER A 99 15.71 -7.08 -4.99
CA SER A 99 14.66 -8.03 -4.57
C SER A 99 14.20 -7.75 -3.13
N PHE A 100 15.15 -7.39 -2.27
CA PHE A 100 14.88 -7.07 -0.88
C PHE A 100 14.16 -5.73 -0.70
N ALA A 101 14.61 -4.69 -1.40
CA ALA A 101 13.96 -3.38 -1.40
C ALA A 101 12.51 -3.48 -1.88
N THR A 102 12.27 -4.23 -2.95
CA THR A 102 10.93 -4.42 -3.52
C THR A 102 10.04 -5.25 -2.59
N GLY A 103 10.56 -6.31 -1.95
CA GLY A 103 9.86 -7.07 -0.92
C GLY A 103 9.38 -6.19 0.25
N GLY A 104 10.25 -5.32 0.77
CA GLY A 104 9.90 -4.38 1.84
C GLY A 104 8.80 -3.38 1.41
N LEU A 105 8.91 -2.83 0.21
CA LEU A 105 7.92 -1.90 -0.35
C LEU A 105 6.54 -2.55 -0.56
N ILE A 106 6.51 -3.82 -0.99
CA ILE A 106 5.27 -4.60 -1.12
C ILE A 106 4.61 -4.73 0.25
N MET A 107 5.39 -5.10 1.27
CA MET A 107 4.86 -5.29 2.62
C MET A 107 4.25 -4.01 3.20
N GLY A 108 4.93 -2.87 3.07
CA GLY A 108 4.39 -1.57 3.51
C GLY A 108 3.07 -1.19 2.81
N LYS A 109 2.93 -1.51 1.52
CA LYS A 109 1.68 -1.27 0.75
C LYS A 109 0.55 -2.19 1.17
N VAL A 110 0.84 -3.47 1.43
CA VAL A 110 -0.16 -4.43 1.95
C VAL A 110 -0.69 -3.91 3.28
N LEU A 111 0.21 -3.51 4.18
CA LEU A 111 -0.15 -2.97 5.49
C LEU A 111 -1.02 -1.71 5.38
N LEU A 112 -0.69 -0.79 4.46
CA LEU A 112 -1.51 0.39 4.16
C LEU A 112 -2.92 0.06 3.67
N LYS A 113 -3.11 -1.06 2.97
CA LYS A 113 -4.42 -1.50 2.48
C LYS A 113 -5.24 -2.15 3.59
N VAL A 114 -4.60 -2.99 4.41
CA VAL A 114 -5.24 -3.65 5.56
C VAL A 114 -5.65 -2.61 6.61
N GLY A 115 -4.73 -1.70 6.96
CA GLY A 115 -4.98 -0.64 7.93
C GLY A 115 -6.19 0.21 7.55
N ARG A 116 -6.29 0.65 6.28
CA ARG A 116 -7.43 1.45 5.77
C ARG A 116 -8.79 0.76 5.83
N LYS A 117 -8.84 -0.58 5.80
CA LYS A 117 -10.11 -1.30 5.94
C LYS A 117 -10.52 -1.44 7.40
N ARG A 118 -9.54 -1.54 8.30
CA ARG A 118 -9.72 -1.71 9.75
C ARG A 118 -9.75 -0.39 10.53
N THR A 119 -9.65 0.76 9.87
CA THR A 119 -9.70 2.09 10.53
C THR A 119 -10.98 2.31 11.33
N ARG A 120 -12.13 1.80 10.86
CA ARG A 120 -13.40 1.88 11.61
C ARG A 120 -13.35 1.12 12.93
N GLU A 121 -12.66 -0.02 12.97
CA GLU A 121 -12.48 -0.82 14.19
C GLU A 121 -11.56 -0.08 15.18
N PHE A 122 -10.45 0.48 14.68
CA PHE A 122 -9.54 1.30 15.49
C PHE A 122 -10.18 2.59 16.01
N GLY A 123 -11.02 3.24 15.20
CA GLY A 123 -11.76 4.44 15.58
C GLY A 123 -12.73 4.19 16.74
N ILE A 124 -13.44 3.06 16.73
CA ILE A 124 -14.32 2.66 17.85
C ILE A 124 -13.48 2.42 19.12
N GLY A 125 -12.31 1.79 19.00
CA GLY A 125 -11.40 1.57 20.12
C GLY A 125 -10.89 2.87 20.76
N LEU A 126 -10.62 3.91 19.96
CA LEU A 126 -10.19 5.23 20.45
C LEU A 126 -11.28 5.94 21.26
N VAL A 127 -12.55 5.84 20.84
CA VAL A 127 -13.68 6.43 21.58
C VAL A 127 -13.91 5.76 22.93
N ILE A 128 -13.55 4.48 23.06
CA ILE A 128 -13.63 3.70 24.31
C ILE A 128 -12.38 3.92 25.20
N GLY A 129 -11.39 4.69 24.73
CA GLY A 129 -10.22 5.10 25.51
C GLY A 129 -8.92 4.33 25.23
N ALA A 130 -8.84 3.56 24.14
CA ALA A 130 -7.58 2.95 23.71
C ALA A 130 -6.56 4.04 23.37
N ARG A 131 -5.27 3.84 23.73
CA ARG A 131 -4.22 4.81 23.38
C ARG A 131 -3.72 4.54 21.96
N HIS A 132 -3.31 5.61 21.27
CA HIS A 132 -2.68 5.49 19.94
C HIS A 132 -1.43 4.61 19.95
N CYS A 133 -0.73 4.53 21.09
CA CYS A 133 0.43 3.66 21.26
C CYS A 133 0.06 2.17 21.18
N ASP A 134 -1.12 1.80 21.67
CA ASP A 134 -1.58 0.40 21.70
C ASP A 134 -1.90 -0.07 20.29
N ILE A 135 -2.63 0.75 19.52
CA ILE A 135 -2.95 0.48 18.11
C ILE A 135 -1.69 0.42 17.26
N ARG A 136 -0.74 1.34 17.48
CA ARG A 136 0.56 1.32 16.79
C ARG A 136 1.30 0.02 17.06
N ASN A 137 1.35 -0.41 18.32
CA ASN A 137 2.08 -1.62 18.71
C ASN A 137 1.39 -2.87 18.16
N GLN A 138 0.06 -2.94 18.17
CA GLN A 138 -0.70 -4.05 17.56
C GLN A 138 -0.38 -4.17 16.06
N LEU A 139 -0.37 -3.04 15.35
CA LEU A 139 -0.11 -3.03 13.92
C LEU A 139 1.37 -3.35 13.59
N LEU A 140 2.29 -2.96 14.48
CA LEU A 140 3.70 -3.37 14.41
C LEU A 140 3.88 -4.87 14.63
N PHE A 141 3.17 -5.44 15.60
CA PHE A 141 3.18 -6.88 15.84
C PHE A 141 2.58 -7.67 14.67
N GLU A 142 1.47 -7.21 14.09
CA GLU A 142 0.91 -7.80 12.87
C GLU A 142 1.94 -7.78 11.73
N ALA A 143 2.56 -6.62 11.48
CA ALA A 143 3.58 -6.48 10.44
C ALA A 143 4.84 -7.33 10.69
N LEU A 144 5.30 -7.42 11.93
CA LEU A 144 6.44 -8.25 12.34
C LEU A 144 6.13 -9.74 12.11
N PHE A 145 4.95 -10.19 12.56
CA PHE A 145 4.51 -11.57 12.39
C PHE A 145 4.45 -11.96 10.91
N LEU A 146 3.88 -11.09 10.07
CA LEU A 146 3.85 -11.29 8.62
C LEU A 146 5.25 -11.33 7.98
N ASN A 147 6.20 -10.51 8.43
CA ASN A 147 7.58 -10.56 7.92
C ASN A 147 8.31 -11.85 8.33
N VAL A 148 8.18 -12.26 9.59
CA VAL A 148 8.80 -13.49 10.08
C VAL A 148 8.18 -14.71 9.38
N ALA A 149 6.86 -14.78 9.30
CA ALA A 149 6.16 -15.85 8.61
C ALA A 149 6.53 -15.89 7.12
N GLY A 150 6.57 -14.74 6.45
CA GLY A 150 6.98 -14.64 5.05
C GLY A 150 8.44 -15.03 4.82
N GLY A 151 9.34 -14.64 5.71
CA GLY A 151 10.76 -15.02 5.67
C GLY A 151 10.97 -16.52 5.86
N VAL A 152 10.29 -17.13 6.83
CA VAL A 152 10.33 -18.58 7.07
C VAL A 152 9.74 -19.35 5.88
N LEU A 153 8.56 -18.95 5.39
CA LEU A 153 7.93 -19.58 4.23
C LEU A 153 8.76 -19.42 2.96
N GLY A 154 9.31 -18.23 2.72
CA GLY A 154 10.18 -17.97 1.58
C GLY A 154 11.45 -18.83 1.61
N ASN A 155 12.06 -18.96 2.79
CA ASN A 155 13.25 -19.79 2.98
C ASN A 155 12.93 -21.28 2.80
N ALA A 156 11.82 -21.76 3.37
CA ALA A 156 11.36 -23.14 3.20
C ALA A 156 11.08 -23.47 1.71
N CYS A 157 10.38 -22.59 0.99
CA CYS A 157 10.14 -22.75 -0.44
C CYS A 157 11.46 -22.71 -1.24
N GLY A 158 12.38 -21.82 -0.90
CA GLY A 158 13.71 -21.74 -1.53
C GLY A 158 14.52 -23.02 -1.36
N LEU A 159 14.51 -23.61 -0.17
CA LEU A 159 15.11 -24.91 0.09
C LEU A 159 14.46 -26.02 -0.73
N CYS A 160 13.13 -26.10 -0.75
CA CYS A 160 12.41 -27.12 -1.53
C CYS A 160 12.76 -27.05 -3.02
N ILE A 161 12.81 -25.84 -3.59
CA ILE A 161 13.21 -25.64 -5.00
C ILE A 161 14.68 -26.02 -5.19
N GLY A 162 15.56 -25.61 -4.28
CA GLY A 162 16.98 -25.96 -4.32
C GLY A 162 17.21 -27.48 -4.31
N PHE A 163 16.54 -28.20 -3.41
CA PHE A 163 16.56 -29.66 -3.36
C PHE A 163 16.04 -30.29 -4.65
N ALA A 164 14.93 -29.79 -5.21
CA ALA A 164 14.39 -30.31 -6.46
C ALA A 164 15.35 -30.14 -7.64
N VAL A 165 15.99 -28.98 -7.76
CA VAL A 165 16.97 -28.68 -8.82
C VAL A 165 18.22 -29.55 -8.67
N ILE A 166 18.69 -29.75 -7.45
CA ILE A 166 19.90 -30.53 -7.19
C ILE A 166 19.66 -32.02 -7.36
N ALA A 167 18.46 -32.52 -7.02
CA ALA A 167 18.07 -33.89 -7.32
C ALA A 167 18.14 -34.18 -8.84
N LEU A 168 17.86 -33.19 -9.69
CA LEU A 168 18.00 -33.31 -11.15
C LEU A 168 19.46 -33.23 -11.63
N LEU A 169 20.30 -32.47 -10.95
CA LEU A 169 21.68 -32.18 -11.37
C LEU A 169 22.76 -33.04 -10.68
N GLN A 170 22.38 -33.88 -9.69
CA GLN A 170 23.27 -34.73 -8.90
C GLN A 170 24.46 -33.99 -8.26
N LEU A 171 24.23 -32.76 -7.80
CA LEU A 171 25.25 -31.93 -7.13
C LEU A 171 25.20 -32.12 -5.60
N PRO A 172 26.32 -31.93 -4.87
CA PRO A 172 26.29 -31.90 -3.41
C PRO A 172 25.61 -30.62 -2.90
N PHE A 173 24.61 -30.76 -2.02
CA PHE A 173 23.94 -29.63 -1.33
C PHE A 173 24.24 -29.66 0.16
N ILE A 174 24.85 -28.59 0.66
CA ILE A 174 25.14 -28.41 2.08
C ILE A 174 24.30 -27.24 2.57
N VAL A 175 23.45 -27.50 3.56
CA VAL A 175 22.60 -26.48 4.18
C VAL A 175 23.18 -26.13 5.54
N ASP A 176 23.59 -24.88 5.70
CA ASP A 176 24.04 -24.37 6.99
C ASP A 176 22.85 -23.78 7.76
N PRO A 177 22.49 -24.32 8.94
CA PRO A 177 21.39 -23.80 9.75
C PRO A 177 21.62 -22.37 10.24
N MET A 178 22.87 -21.96 10.45
CA MET A 178 23.21 -20.60 10.85
C MET A 178 22.95 -19.61 9.71
N LEU A 179 23.20 -20.02 8.46
CA LEU A 179 22.88 -19.22 7.27
C LEU A 179 21.37 -19.04 7.11
N LEU A 180 20.58 -20.10 7.32
CA LEU A 180 19.11 -20.02 7.28
C LEU A 180 18.57 -18.99 8.29
N LEU A 181 19.10 -18.99 9.52
CA LEU A 181 18.71 -18.03 10.54
C LEU A 181 19.08 -16.59 10.14
N LEU A 182 20.27 -16.42 9.57
CA LEU A 182 20.75 -15.13 9.08
C LEU A 182 19.89 -14.60 7.93
N LEU A 183 19.47 -15.44 6.98
CA LEU A 183 18.57 -15.04 5.89
C LEU A 183 17.23 -14.50 6.40
N VAL A 184 16.62 -15.19 7.37
CA VAL A 184 15.37 -14.73 8.00
C VAL A 184 15.61 -13.42 8.75
N GLY A 185 16.71 -13.31 9.49
CA GLY A 185 17.10 -12.09 10.21
C GLY A 185 17.26 -10.89 9.28
N VAL A 186 17.95 -11.08 8.16
CA VAL A 186 18.14 -10.05 7.14
C VAL A 186 16.79 -9.62 6.56
N SER A 187 15.88 -10.54 6.24
CA SER A 187 14.54 -10.22 5.70
C SER A 187 13.68 -9.31 6.59
N ILE A 188 13.90 -9.31 7.91
CA ILE A 188 13.09 -8.52 8.84
C ILE A 188 13.38 -7.02 8.69
N VAL A 189 14.64 -6.63 8.50
CA VAL A 189 15.08 -5.22 8.49
C VAL A 189 14.28 -4.33 7.53
N PRO A 190 14.18 -4.61 6.21
CA PRO A 190 13.53 -3.73 5.25
C PRO A 190 12.00 -3.77 5.42
N GLY A 191 11.47 -4.92 5.81
CA GLY A 191 10.07 -5.13 6.07
C GLY A 191 9.61 -4.31 7.27
N LEU A 192 10.40 -4.29 8.34
CA LEU A 192 10.13 -3.49 9.53
C LEU A 192 10.21 -2.00 9.24
N LEU A 193 11.26 -1.56 8.53
CA LEU A 193 11.46 -0.15 8.15
C LEU A 193 10.29 0.38 7.31
N CYS A 194 9.91 -0.34 6.24
CA CYS A 194 8.78 0.06 5.40
C CYS A 194 7.44 0.00 6.16
N SER A 195 7.24 -0.99 7.03
CA SER A 195 6.01 -1.13 7.83
C SER A 195 5.87 0.00 8.84
N PHE A 196 6.96 0.39 9.50
CA PHE A 196 6.96 1.51 10.44
C PHE A 196 6.56 2.82 9.76
N TYR A 197 7.07 3.09 8.55
CA TYR A 197 6.63 4.22 7.74
C TYR A 197 5.13 4.15 7.39
N ALA A 198 4.65 2.98 6.95
CA ALA A 198 3.25 2.75 6.61
C ALA A 198 2.31 2.99 7.80
N ILE A 199 2.64 2.49 8.99
CA ILE A 199 1.82 2.62 10.20
C ILE A 199 1.66 4.09 10.60
N ARG A 200 2.75 4.87 10.56
CA ARG A 200 2.71 6.31 10.81
C ARG A 200 1.74 7.02 9.86
N LYS A 201 1.70 6.59 8.59
CA LYS A 201 0.78 7.14 7.59
C LYS A 201 -0.68 6.75 7.87
N ILE A 202 -0.94 5.52 8.33
CA ILE A 202 -2.30 5.08 8.69
C ILE A 202 -2.84 5.91 9.85
N LEU A 203 -2.07 6.01 10.94
CA LEU A 203 -2.49 6.73 12.14
C LEU A 203 -2.82 8.19 11.82
N ARG A 204 -2.05 8.86 10.95
CA ARG A 204 -2.34 10.22 10.48
C ARG A 204 -3.69 10.35 9.78
N MET A 205 -4.03 9.40 8.91
CA MET A 205 -5.32 9.42 8.19
C MET A 205 -6.50 9.21 9.15
N ASP A 206 -6.32 8.46 10.24
CA ASP A 206 -7.37 8.29 11.25
C ASP A 206 -7.64 9.58 12.03
N PHE A 207 -6.61 10.38 12.35
CA PHE A 207 -6.80 11.67 13.02
C PHE A 207 -7.65 12.64 12.20
N GLU A 208 -7.40 12.73 10.89
CA GLU A 208 -8.13 13.65 10.01
C GLU A 208 -9.63 13.29 9.92
N ASN A 209 -9.94 11.99 9.83
CA ASN A 209 -11.32 11.54 9.73
C ASN A 209 -12.10 11.59 11.06
N ALA A 210 -11.42 11.64 12.20
CA ALA A 210 -12.06 11.69 13.51
C ALA A 210 -12.46 13.12 13.96
N LEU A 211 -11.98 14.16 13.26
CA LEU A 211 -12.25 15.57 13.57
C LEU A 211 -13.43 16.17 12.78
N CYS A 212 -13.98 15.45 11.78
CA CYS A 212 -15.14 15.84 10.98
C CYS A 212 -16.38 14.99 11.32
#